data_AF-A0A8X6RRA2-F1
#
_entry.id   AF-A0A8X6RRA2-F1
#
_cell.length_a   1.000
_cell.length_b   1.000
_cell.length_c   1.000
_cell.angle_alpha   90.00
_cell.angle_beta   90.00
_cell.angle_gamma   90.00
#
_symmetry.space_group_name_H-M   'P 1'
#
loop_
_entity.id
_entity.type
_entity.pdbx_description
1 polymer ?
#
loop_
_entity_poly.entity_id
_entity_poly.type
_entity_poly.pdbx_seq_one_letter_code
_entity_poly.pdbx_strand_id
1 'polypeptide(L)'
;MDEEANFPIAASVLWNNLYIDDVLCGAATLERRRHGGGRVRSTTPAEDRYIVLSAKRNRRTTAQQVANQFLAASGKQISRKTVARRLRGGGLYARRPVVCVPLTRQHRTARLQWCREHHNWTEQDWAFAYYSQMRVGSVCHRIVDAK
;
A
#
# COMPACT_ATOMS: atom_id res chain seq x y z
N MET A 1 28.30 12.28 24.08
CA MET A 1 27.49 13.30 24.73
C MET A 1 27.08 14.30 23.66
N ASP A 2 25.91 14.26 23.04
CA ASP A 2 24.75 13.37 23.14
C ASP A 2 23.99 13.43 21.80
N GLU A 3 23.39 12.29 21.47
CA GLU A 3 22.18 12.11 20.69
C GLU A 3 22.15 12.53 19.20
N GLU A 4 22.61 11.58 18.38
CA GLU A 4 22.14 11.41 17.00
C GLU A 4 20.60 11.38 16.94
N ALA A 5 19.97 12.49 16.54
CA ALA A 5 18.66 12.46 15.88
C ALA A 5 18.87 12.49 14.37
N ASN A 6 19.54 11.47 13.83
CA ASN A 6 19.66 11.22 12.39
C ASN A 6 18.32 10.68 11.87
N PHE A 7 17.35 11.56 11.64
CA PHE A 7 16.12 11.23 10.94
C PHE A 7 16.42 10.98 9.45
N PRO A 8 16.20 9.76 8.93
CA PRO A 8 16.61 9.42 7.56
C PRO A 8 15.72 10.11 6.52
N ILE A 9 16.35 10.43 5.39
CA ILE A 9 15.85 11.09 4.16
C ILE A 9 14.78 10.25 3.43
N ALA A 10 13.75 9.78 4.14
CA ALA A 10 12.75 8.85 3.63
C ALA A 10 11.31 9.32 3.91
N ALA A 11 11.01 10.60 3.67
CA ALA A 11 9.65 11.12 3.86
C ALA A 11 9.07 11.85 2.63
N SER A 12 9.59 11.60 1.41
CA SER A 12 9.06 12.26 0.19
C SER A 12 8.56 11.34 -0.93
N VAL A 13 8.21 10.07 -0.63
CA VAL A 13 7.55 9.18 -1.61
C VAL A 13 6.41 8.35 -1.01
N LEU A 14 5.99 8.59 0.24
CA LEU A 14 5.24 7.58 1.01
C LEU A 14 3.97 8.10 1.69
N TRP A 15 3.22 8.98 1.03
CA TRP A 15 1.83 9.27 1.42
C TRP A 15 0.82 8.82 0.36
N ASN A 16 1.04 7.62 -0.17
CA ASN A 16 -0.01 6.76 -0.74
C ASN A 16 0.36 5.26 -0.70
N ASN A 17 1.27 4.85 0.18
CA ASN A 17 1.62 3.43 0.40
C ASN A 17 2.25 3.12 1.77
N LEU A 18 2.25 4.02 2.75
CA LEU A 18 2.53 3.67 4.15
C LEU A 18 1.46 4.24 5.08
N TYR A 19 0.40 3.46 5.20
CA TYR A 19 -0.10 3.13 6.53
C TYR A 19 -0.04 1.60 6.60
N ILE A 20 1.15 1.13 6.96
CA ILE A 20 1.37 -0.22 7.46
C ILE A 20 0.87 -0.13 8.90
N ASP A 21 -0.36 -0.57 9.17
CA ASP A 21 -0.71 -0.98 10.52
C ASP A 21 0.09 -2.25 10.82
N ASP A 22 1.24 -2.08 11.45
CA ASP A 22 1.75 -3.04 12.42
C ASP A 22 1.12 -2.71 13.78
N VAL A 23 -0.14 -3.10 13.96
CA VAL A 23 -0.70 -3.44 15.27
C VAL A 23 -1.29 -4.85 15.18
N LEU A 24 -0.43 -5.78 15.59
CA LEU A 24 -0.67 -7.18 15.97
C LEU A 24 -2.14 -7.57 16.21
N CYS A 25 -2.72 -8.32 15.27
CA CYS A 25 -3.69 -9.38 15.56
C CYS A 25 -3.79 -10.33 14.35
N GLY A 26 -3.19 -11.51 14.33
CA GLY A 26 -2.32 -12.15 15.29
C GLY A 26 -1.10 -12.72 14.59
N ALA A 27 -0.16 -13.21 15.39
CA ALA A 27 1.01 -13.94 14.91
C ALA A 27 0.60 -14.88 13.76
N ALA A 28 0.97 -14.53 12.54
CA ALA A 28 1.15 -15.53 11.51
C ALA A 28 2.38 -16.31 11.97
N THR A 29 2.16 -17.25 12.89
CA THR A 29 3.02 -18.41 12.96
C THR A 29 3.14 -18.86 11.52
N LEU A 30 4.34 -18.72 10.94
CA LEU A 30 4.79 -19.63 9.90
C LEU A 30 4.63 -21.00 10.55
N GLU A 31 3.42 -21.56 10.49
CA GLU A 31 3.15 -22.90 10.96
C GLU A 31 4.01 -23.75 10.05
N ARG A 32 5.22 -24.05 10.53
CA ARG A 32 6.06 -25.10 10.00
C ARG A 32 5.23 -26.34 10.19
N ARG A 33 4.43 -26.67 9.18
CA ARG A 33 3.53 -27.82 9.18
C ARG A 33 4.36 -29.00 9.64
N ARG A 34 3.95 -29.62 10.73
CA ARG A 34 4.46 -30.92 11.14
C ARG A 34 4.39 -31.83 9.90
N HIS A 35 5.52 -32.39 9.50
CA HIS A 35 5.56 -33.34 8.40
C HIS A 35 4.76 -34.56 8.84
N GLY A 36 3.52 -34.71 8.37
CA GLY A 36 2.67 -35.82 8.80
C GLY A 36 1.32 -35.89 8.10
N GLY A 37 1.13 -36.96 7.32
CA GLY A 37 -0.13 -37.68 7.10
C GLY A 37 -1.25 -37.06 6.25
N GLY A 38 -1.16 -35.79 5.85
CA GLY A 38 -2.22 -35.14 5.07
C GLY A 38 -2.21 -35.46 3.57
N ARG A 39 -3.37 -35.29 2.90
CA ARG A 39 -3.47 -35.34 1.43
C ARG A 39 -2.46 -34.39 0.79
N VAL A 40 -1.66 -34.94 -0.13
CA VAL A 40 -0.64 -34.18 -0.87
C VAL A 40 -1.30 -33.01 -1.61
N ARG A 41 -0.60 -31.87 -1.60
CA ARG A 41 -1.05 -30.65 -2.27
C ARG A 41 -1.12 -30.88 -3.77
N SER A 42 -2.20 -30.43 -4.40
CA SER A 42 -2.32 -30.46 -5.85
C SER A 42 -1.30 -29.53 -6.51
N THR A 43 -0.92 -28.41 -5.89
CA THR A 43 0.06 -27.48 -6.46
C THR A 43 1.44 -27.60 -5.84
N THR A 44 2.47 -27.42 -6.65
CA THR A 44 3.88 -27.41 -6.24
C THR A 44 4.30 -26.06 -5.65
N PRO A 45 5.39 -25.97 -4.87
CA PRO A 45 5.88 -24.70 -4.35
C PRO A 45 6.26 -23.69 -5.45
N ALA A 46 6.72 -24.16 -6.62
CA ALA A 46 7.03 -23.31 -7.77
C ALA A 46 5.75 -22.73 -8.40
N GLU A 47 4.71 -23.54 -8.55
CA GLU A 47 3.39 -23.12 -9.01
C GLU A 47 2.74 -22.11 -8.04
N ASP A 48 2.84 -22.37 -6.73
CA ASP A 48 2.35 -21.45 -5.70
C ASP A 48 3.04 -20.08 -5.81
N ARG A 49 4.35 -20.07 -6.07
CA ARG A 49 5.11 -18.84 -6.31
C ARG A 49 4.63 -18.11 -7.57
N TYR A 50 4.37 -18.84 -8.67
CA TYR A 50 3.80 -18.25 -9.88
C TYR A 50 2.45 -17.59 -9.61
N ILE A 51 1.54 -18.26 -8.90
CA ILE A 51 0.22 -17.72 -8.55
C ILE A 51 0.34 -16.40 -7.77
N VAL A 52 1.25 -16.36 -6.77
CA VAL A 52 1.48 -15.15 -5.97
C VAL A 52 2.08 -14.03 -6.80
N LEU A 53 3.05 -14.32 -7.67
CA LEU A 53 3.70 -13.31 -8.52
C LEU A 53 2.73 -12.73 -9.55
N SER A 54 1.90 -13.57 -10.18
CA SER A 54 0.88 -13.13 -11.14
C SER A 54 -0.11 -12.15 -10.49
N ALA A 55 -0.55 -12.44 -9.26
CA ALA A 55 -1.42 -11.54 -8.50
C ALA A 55 -0.71 -10.25 -8.05
N LYS A 56 0.60 -10.30 -7.73
CA LYS A 56 1.38 -9.11 -7.38
C LYS A 56 1.60 -8.18 -8.58
N ARG A 57 1.86 -8.74 -9.76
CA ARG A 57 2.06 -7.98 -11.01
C ARG A 57 0.80 -7.19 -11.37
N ASN A 58 -0.36 -7.82 -11.23
CA ASN A 58 -1.64 -7.19 -11.53
C ASN A 58 -2.58 -7.27 -10.32
N ARG A 59 -2.49 -6.29 -9.41
CA ARG A 59 -3.24 -6.28 -8.13
C ARG A 59 -4.77 -6.27 -8.27
N ARG A 60 -5.29 -6.01 -9.47
CA ARG A 60 -6.74 -6.02 -9.78
C ARG A 60 -7.24 -7.37 -10.29
N THR A 61 -6.35 -8.34 -10.50
CA THR A 61 -6.75 -9.65 -11.03
C THR A 61 -7.55 -10.45 -10.00
N THR A 62 -8.62 -11.07 -10.46
CA THR A 62 -9.46 -11.92 -9.61
C THR A 62 -8.85 -13.32 -9.49
N ALA A 63 -9.19 -14.03 -8.42
CA ALA A 63 -8.74 -15.42 -8.25
C ALA A 63 -9.17 -16.35 -9.41
N GLN A 64 -10.26 -16.04 -10.10
CA GLN A 64 -10.69 -16.80 -11.29
C GLN A 64 -9.80 -16.49 -12.50
N GLN A 65 -9.47 -15.22 -12.72
CA GLN A 65 -8.55 -14.82 -13.80
C GLN A 65 -7.17 -15.43 -13.58
N VAL A 66 -6.68 -15.45 -12.34
CA VAL A 66 -5.42 -16.12 -11.99
C VAL A 66 -5.51 -17.63 -12.23
N ALA A 67 -6.65 -18.28 -11.94
CA ALA A 67 -6.84 -19.69 -12.27
C ALA A 67 -6.79 -19.96 -13.78
N ASN A 68 -7.40 -19.09 -14.59
CA ASN A 68 -7.39 -19.20 -16.05
C ASN A 68 -5.98 -18.97 -16.62
N GLN A 69 -5.26 -17.97 -16.11
CA GLN A 69 -3.85 -17.72 -16.47
C GLN A 69 -2.95 -18.89 -16.10
N PHE A 70 -3.18 -19.46 -14.91
CA PHE A 70 -2.46 -20.65 -14.46
C PHE A 70 -2.73 -21.87 -15.36
N LEU A 71 -3.99 -22.09 -15.76
CA LEU A 71 -4.35 -23.15 -16.69
C LEU A 71 -3.63 -22.97 -18.04
N ALA A 72 -3.59 -21.74 -18.57
CA ALA A 72 -2.90 -21.45 -19.83
C ALA A 72 -1.38 -21.67 -19.74
N ALA A 73 -0.76 -21.37 -18.58
CA ALA A 73 0.69 -21.50 -18.41
C ALA A 73 1.15 -22.92 -18.04
N SER A 74 0.37 -23.64 -17.23
CA SER A 74 0.76 -24.93 -16.65
C SER A 74 -0.01 -26.12 -17.24
N GLY A 75 -1.06 -25.88 -18.04
CA GLY A 75 -1.96 -26.92 -18.55
C GLY A 75 -2.84 -27.60 -17.49
N LYS A 76 -2.77 -27.14 -16.24
CA LYS A 76 -3.44 -27.78 -15.10
C LYS A 76 -4.62 -26.95 -14.60
N GLN A 77 -5.78 -27.59 -14.48
CA GLN A 77 -6.96 -26.95 -13.93
C GLN A 77 -6.88 -26.86 -12.40
N ILE A 78 -6.96 -25.64 -11.87
CA ILE A 78 -7.07 -25.38 -10.43
C ILE A 78 -8.35 -24.62 -10.12
N SER A 79 -8.99 -24.97 -9.01
CA SER A 79 -10.20 -24.28 -8.58
C SER A 79 -9.89 -22.89 -8.00
N ARG A 80 -10.82 -21.94 -8.17
CA ARG A 80 -10.77 -20.61 -7.55
C ARG A 80 -10.47 -20.66 -6.04
N LYS A 81 -11.07 -21.63 -5.33
CA LYS A 81 -10.85 -21.83 -3.88
C LYS A 81 -9.39 -22.17 -3.57
N THR A 82 -8.72 -22.94 -4.43
CA THR A 82 -7.31 -23.30 -4.27
C THR A 82 -6.43 -22.08 -4.47
N VAL A 83 -6.64 -21.32 -5.54
CA VAL A 83 -5.95 -20.03 -5.78
C VAL A 83 -6.09 -19.11 -4.58
N ALA A 84 -7.31 -18.92 -4.07
CA ALA A 84 -7.55 -18.05 -2.91
C ALA A 84 -6.78 -18.50 -1.65
N ARG A 85 -6.66 -19.81 -1.40
CA ARG A 85 -5.83 -20.33 -0.29
C ARG A 85 -4.34 -20.03 -0.50
N ARG A 86 -3.84 -20.15 -1.73
CA ARG A 86 -2.43 -19.87 -2.06
C ARG A 86 -2.10 -18.39 -1.94
N LEU A 87 -3.01 -17.52 -2.40
CA LEU A 87 -2.87 -16.08 -2.23
C LEU A 87 -2.82 -15.71 -0.74
N ARG A 88 -3.73 -16.23 0.09
CA ARG A 88 -3.68 -16.02 1.55
C ARG A 88 -2.41 -16.56 2.19
N GLY A 89 -1.96 -17.75 1.80
CA GLY A 89 -0.70 -18.31 2.27
C GLY A 89 0.53 -17.48 1.89
N GLY A 90 0.44 -16.69 0.81
CA GLY A 90 1.43 -15.69 0.42
C GLY A 90 1.18 -14.28 0.97
N GLY A 91 0.25 -14.11 1.92
CA GLY A 91 -0.07 -12.82 2.56
C GLY A 91 -0.91 -11.87 1.69
N LEU A 92 -1.50 -12.34 0.60
CA LEU A 92 -2.34 -11.53 -0.28
C LEU A 92 -3.82 -11.67 0.07
N TYR A 93 -4.44 -10.52 0.35
CA TYR A 93 -5.84 -10.39 0.70
C TYR A 93 -6.53 -9.40 -0.24
N ALA A 94 -7.84 -9.57 -0.42
CA ALA A 94 -8.64 -8.61 -1.18
C ALA A 94 -8.67 -7.27 -0.42
N ARG A 95 -8.47 -6.17 -1.13
CA ARG A 95 -8.60 -4.80 -0.61
C ARG A 95 -9.43 -3.94 -1.56
N ARG A 96 -10.10 -2.93 -1.02
CA ARG A 96 -10.78 -1.90 -1.82
C ARG A 96 -9.76 -0.85 -2.27
N PRO A 97 -9.69 -0.50 -3.56
CA PRO A 97 -8.84 0.59 -4.00
C PRO A 97 -9.35 1.93 -3.43
N VAL A 98 -8.44 2.80 -3.03
CA VAL A 98 -8.78 4.18 -2.65
C VAL A 98 -9.10 4.95 -3.91
N VAL A 99 -10.23 5.66 -3.91
CA VAL A 99 -10.61 6.54 -5.02
C VAL A 99 -9.82 7.84 -4.87
N CYS A 100 -9.01 8.16 -5.86
CA CYS A 100 -8.21 9.38 -5.90
C CYS A 100 -8.45 10.15 -7.20
N VAL A 101 -8.40 11.48 -7.13
CA VAL A 101 -8.44 12.34 -8.33
C VAL A 101 -7.20 12.05 -9.18
N PRO A 102 -7.33 11.71 -10.47
CA PRO A 102 -6.19 11.41 -11.31
C PRO A 102 -5.32 12.67 -11.51
N LEU A 103 -4.09 12.63 -11.00
CA LEU A 103 -3.10 13.67 -11.23
C LEU A 103 -2.43 13.47 -12.59
N THR A 104 -2.50 14.51 -13.43
CA THR A 104 -1.72 14.61 -14.67
C THR A 104 -0.22 14.65 -14.35
N ARG A 105 0.63 14.36 -15.35
CA ARG A 105 2.10 14.40 -15.17
C ARG A 105 2.57 15.77 -14.69
N GLN A 106 2.02 16.86 -15.26
CA GLN A 106 2.34 18.23 -14.88
C GLN A 106 1.97 18.53 -13.42
N HIS A 107 0.80 18.08 -12.96
CA HIS A 107 0.42 18.27 -11.55
C HIS A 107 1.36 17.54 -10.60
N ARG A 108 1.85 16.35 -10.97
CA ARG A 108 2.81 15.59 -10.15
C ARG A 108 4.15 16.30 -10.04
N THR A 109 4.67 16.82 -11.16
CA THR A 109 5.95 17.53 -11.17
C THR A 109 5.86 18.84 -10.39
N ALA A 110 4.80 19.62 -10.57
CA ALA A 110 4.59 20.86 -9.83
C ALA A 110 4.47 20.61 -8.31
N ARG A 111 3.67 19.62 -7.90
CA ARG A 111 3.56 19.24 -6.48
C ARG A 111 4.89 18.81 -5.88
N LEU A 112 5.64 17.97 -6.60
CA LEU A 112 6.95 17.50 -6.13
C LEU A 112 7.96 18.65 -5.99
N GLN A 113 7.99 19.55 -6.97
CA GLN A 113 8.85 20.72 -6.95
C GLN A 113 8.51 21.61 -5.76
N TRP A 114 7.22 21.91 -5.57
CA TRP A 114 6.73 22.68 -4.45
C TRP A 114 7.14 22.04 -3.10
N CYS A 115 6.94 20.74 -2.92
CA CYS A 115 7.37 20.03 -1.71
C CYS A 115 8.89 20.12 -1.47
N ARG A 116 9.71 20.10 -2.53
CA ARG A 116 11.18 20.21 -2.40
C ARG A 116 11.63 21.61 -2.00
N GLU A 117 11.07 22.62 -2.64
CA GLU A 117 11.32 24.03 -2.34
C GLU A 117 10.91 24.38 -0.90
N HIS A 118 9.88 23.72 -0.38
CA HIS A 118 9.26 24.04 0.90
C HIS A 118 9.58 23.00 2.00
N HIS A 119 10.56 22.11 1.77
CA HIS A 119 10.85 21.04 2.74
C HIS A 119 11.46 21.54 4.06
N ASN A 120 12.11 22.71 4.02
CA ASN A 120 12.77 23.35 5.16
C ASN A 120 11.93 24.49 5.78
N TRP A 121 10.65 24.58 5.43
CA TRP A 121 9.79 25.62 5.96
C TRP A 121 9.57 25.47 7.46
N THR A 122 9.76 26.57 8.18
CA THR A 122 9.47 26.67 9.60
C THR A 122 7.97 26.86 9.84
N GLU A 123 7.50 26.63 11.06
CA GLU A 123 6.08 26.84 11.42
C GLU A 123 5.57 28.25 11.08
N GLN A 124 6.44 29.26 11.15
CA GLN A 124 6.13 30.64 10.79
C GLN A 124 5.93 30.81 9.28
N ASP A 125 6.74 30.12 8.47
CA ASP A 125 6.59 30.10 7.00
C ASP A 125 5.28 29.40 6.60
N TRP A 126 4.94 28.30 7.27
CA TRP A 126 3.66 27.61 7.11
C TRP A 126 2.47 28.49 7.47
N ALA A 127 2.55 29.20 8.59
CA ALA A 127 1.52 30.15 9.01
C ALA A 127 1.34 31.26 7.96
N PHE A 128 2.42 31.86 7.47
CA PHE A 128 2.36 32.91 6.46
C PHE A 128 1.74 32.42 5.14
N ALA A 129 2.11 31.23 4.67
CA ALA A 129 1.53 30.63 3.46
C ALA A 129 0.04 30.31 3.62
N TYR A 130 -0.40 29.92 4.82
CA TYR A 130 -1.82 29.75 5.13
C TYR A 130 -2.58 31.08 5.11
N TYR A 131 -2.05 32.11 5.78
CA TYR A 131 -2.69 33.43 5.84
C TYR A 131 -2.76 34.14 4.48
N SER A 132 -1.77 33.94 3.60
CA SER A 132 -1.79 34.52 2.26
C SER A 132 -2.87 33.91 1.34
N GLN A 133 -3.24 32.65 1.56
CA GLN A 133 -4.34 31.99 0.83
C GLN A 133 -5.73 32.43 1.27
N MET A 134 -5.87 32.98 2.49
CA MET A 134 -7.15 33.49 3.03
C MET A 134 -7.50 34.91 2.56
N ARG A 135 -6.67 35.57 1.72
CA ARG A 135 -6.90 36.96 1.26
C ARG A 135 -7.53 37.07 -0.14
N VAL A 136 -8.56 36.27 -0.41
CA VAL A 136 -9.52 36.60 -1.49
C VAL A 136 -10.93 36.25 -1.02
N GLY A 137 -11.67 37.27 -0.55
CA GLY A 137 -13.14 37.22 -0.40
C GLY A 137 -13.70 36.62 0.90
N SER A 138 -13.98 37.51 1.87
CA SER A 138 -15.20 37.54 2.71
C SER A 138 -15.69 36.29 3.48
N VAL A 139 -15.61 36.44 4.82
CA VAL A 139 -16.52 35.90 5.88
C VAL A 139 -16.35 34.41 6.26
N CYS A 140 -15.72 34.16 7.42
CA CYS A 140 -16.49 33.76 8.61
C CYS A 140 -15.66 33.91 9.90
N HIS A 141 -16.18 34.71 10.81
CA HIS A 141 -15.72 34.85 12.19
C HIS A 141 -16.29 33.66 13.00
N ARG A 142 -15.44 32.69 13.33
CA ARG A 142 -15.49 31.78 14.50
C ARG A 142 -14.74 30.50 14.17
N ILE A 143 -13.58 30.34 14.79
CA ILE A 143 -13.05 29.14 15.49
C ILE A 143 -11.66 29.60 15.96
N VAL A 144 -11.66 30.54 16.89
CA VAL A 144 -10.58 30.69 17.85
C VAL A 144 -11.32 30.64 19.17
N ASP A 145 -11.42 29.43 19.72
CA ASP A 145 -11.68 29.11 21.12
C ASP A 145 -12.18 27.66 21.21
N ALA A 146 -11.22 26.74 21.30
CA ALA A 146 -11.41 25.46 21.96
C ALA A 146 -10.04 25.05 22.53
N LYS A 147 -9.75 25.63 23.70
CA LYS A 147 -8.82 25.10 24.68
C LYS A 147 -9.59 24.11 25.55
#